data_AF-A0A9Q3URG4-F1
#
_entry.id   AF-A0A9Q3URG4-F1
#
_cell.length_a   1.000
_cell.length_b   1.000
_cell.length_c   1.000
_cell.angle_alpha   90.00
_cell.angle_beta   90.00
_cell.angle_gamma   90.00
#
_symmetry.space_group_name_H-M   'P 1'
#
loop_
_entity.id
_entity.type
_entity.pdbx_description
1 polymer ?
#
loop_
_entity_poly.entity_id
_entity_poly.type
_entity_poly.pdbx_seq_one_letter_code
_entity_poly.pdbx_strand_id
1 'polypeptide(L)'
;MNNNHSDALVVGAGLAGLVAAAELADAGKTVTLVDQEGGNSLGGQAHWSLGGLFLVDSPEQRRMRIKDSAELALQDWLGSAGFDRAEDHWPRKTAEAFVEFAAGEMRAWLHGQGMRWFPVVGWAERGGSTATGHGNSVPRFHITWGTGPGVVAPFERRVRDHMDKGRITLKTRHRVSRVLTTDGRVTGVAGEVLAPSTVARGERSSRDVTGDFELRAGAVLVTSGGIGGNHDLVREYWPRDRLGEPPASMVSGVPHHVDGRMIAITREAGAAVINSDRMWHYTEGLKNWNPIWPNHGIRIIPGPSSMWFDANGRRLPAPCLPGYDTLATLKEILRSGHDYSWFVLDQSIIEKEFALSGSEQNPDMTSGQWKEVLKSRLGKGAPPPVEAFKRHGEDFVVADDLKTLVDGMNRLTGEHRIDYQRLHAELAARDRQMDNPYAKDAQITAIHGARHYLGDKLFRAAKPHKMLDPAHGPLIAVRLHILTRKTLGGLHTNVDGQVLGTDGQPVPGLYAAGEVAGFGGGGYHGYNALEGTFLGGCIFSGRNAGRHAATVI
;
A
#
# COMPACT_ATOMS: atom_id res chain seq x y z
N MET A 1 17.44 8.18 36.15
CA MET A 1 18.59 8.65 35.35
C MET A 1 18.18 8.50 33.89
N ASN A 2 18.12 9.58 33.11
CA ASN A 2 17.79 9.51 31.68
C ASN A 2 18.95 8.80 30.98
N ASN A 3 18.80 7.52 30.69
CA ASN A 3 19.80 6.79 29.92
C ASN A 3 19.69 7.23 28.46
N ASN A 4 20.54 8.17 28.05
CA ASN A 4 20.60 8.67 26.68
C ASN A 4 21.44 7.75 25.77
N HIS A 5 21.86 6.59 26.26
CA HIS A 5 22.64 5.59 25.54
C HIS A 5 21.88 4.26 25.45
N SER A 6 21.89 3.66 24.26
CA SER A 6 21.43 2.30 24.00
C SER A 6 22.33 1.64 22.96
N ASP A 7 22.30 0.31 22.84
CA ASP A 7 23.09 -0.39 21.81
C ASP A 7 22.61 0.02 20.41
N ALA A 8 21.29 0.12 20.22
CA ALA A 8 20.68 0.56 18.98
C ALA A 8 19.61 1.63 19.19
N LEU A 9 19.40 2.46 18.17
CA LEU A 9 18.33 3.44 18.11
C LEU A 9 17.50 3.24 16.85
N VAL A 10 16.18 3.19 16.99
CA VAL A 10 15.23 3.01 15.87
C VAL A 10 14.38 4.27 15.74
N VAL A 11 14.39 4.89 14.55
CA VAL A 11 13.65 6.12 14.23
C VAL A 11 12.39 5.78 13.44
N GLY A 12 11.24 5.84 14.12
CA GLY A 12 9.91 5.57 13.56
C GLY A 12 9.37 4.23 14.02
N ALA A 13 8.25 4.26 14.73
CA ALA A 13 7.56 3.10 15.30
C ALA A 13 6.51 2.50 14.35
N GLY A 14 6.77 2.55 13.04
CA GLY A 14 6.04 1.82 12.02
C GLY A 14 6.34 0.31 12.06
N LEU A 15 5.70 -0.47 11.18
CA LEU A 15 5.91 -1.93 11.12
C LEU A 15 7.40 -2.33 11.00
N ALA A 16 8.16 -1.71 10.09
CA ALA A 16 9.60 -2.03 9.94
C ALA A 16 10.40 -1.73 11.22
N GLY A 17 10.10 -0.62 11.89
CA GLY A 17 10.75 -0.24 13.15
C GLY A 17 10.41 -1.18 14.30
N LEU A 18 9.15 -1.60 14.42
CA LEU A 18 8.74 -2.60 15.41
C LEU A 18 9.43 -3.95 15.18
N VAL A 19 9.53 -4.39 13.93
CA VAL A 19 10.24 -5.64 13.58
C VAL A 19 11.72 -5.52 13.93
N ALA A 20 12.39 -4.45 13.51
CA ALA A 20 13.81 -4.25 13.77
C ALA A 20 14.12 -4.18 15.28
N ALA A 21 13.32 -3.40 16.04
CA ALA A 21 13.47 -3.28 17.48
C ALA A 21 13.26 -4.63 18.19
N ALA A 22 12.29 -5.44 17.75
CA ALA A 22 12.05 -6.76 18.31
C ALA A 22 13.20 -7.75 18.03
N GLU A 23 13.76 -7.77 16.82
CA GLU A 23 14.90 -8.64 16.50
C GLU A 23 16.17 -8.22 17.29
N LEU A 24 16.43 -6.92 17.42
CA LEU A 24 17.53 -6.39 18.24
C LEU A 24 17.40 -6.81 19.71
N ALA A 25 16.21 -6.63 20.29
CA ALA A 25 15.96 -6.95 21.68
C ALA A 25 15.95 -8.46 21.97
N ASP A 26 15.49 -9.28 21.02
CA ASP A 26 15.60 -10.75 21.10
C ASP A 26 17.06 -11.22 21.09
N ALA A 27 17.93 -10.52 20.35
CA ALA A 27 19.38 -10.72 20.40
C ALA A 27 20.05 -10.14 21.68
N GLY A 28 19.24 -9.61 22.59
CA GLY A 28 19.67 -9.16 23.91
C GLY A 28 20.11 -7.69 23.99
N LYS A 29 20.02 -6.94 22.89
CA LYS A 29 20.43 -5.54 22.81
C LYS A 29 19.43 -4.60 23.48
N THR A 30 19.93 -3.50 24.03
CA THR A 30 19.13 -2.36 24.51
C THR A 30 18.78 -1.45 23.33
N VAL A 31 17.52 -1.04 23.23
CA VAL A 31 17.02 -0.27 22.09
C VAL A 31 16.24 0.96 22.56
N THR A 32 16.56 2.12 22.00
CA THR A 32 15.69 3.30 22.10
C THR A 32 14.87 3.42 20.81
N LEU A 33 13.55 3.31 20.91
CA LEU A 33 12.61 3.51 19.81
C LEU A 33 12.00 4.90 19.91
N VAL A 34 12.19 5.75 18.91
CA VAL A 34 11.66 7.12 18.89
C VAL A 34 10.57 7.28 17.83
N ASP A 35 9.52 8.05 18.15
CA ASP A 35 8.49 8.43 17.18
C ASP A 35 7.96 9.83 17.47
N GLN A 36 7.61 10.59 16.44
CA GLN A 36 7.01 11.93 16.59
C GLN A 36 5.54 11.86 17.02
N GLU A 37 4.84 10.75 16.72
CA GLU A 37 3.46 10.54 17.13
C GLU A 37 3.34 9.97 18.55
N GLY A 38 2.10 9.91 19.05
CA GLY A 38 1.78 9.31 20.35
C GLY A 38 1.91 7.79 20.35
N GLY A 39 2.00 7.19 21.54
CA GLY A 39 2.15 5.73 21.70
C GLY A 39 0.94 4.93 21.22
N ASN A 40 -0.21 5.59 21.05
CA ASN A 40 -1.38 5.04 20.39
C ASN A 40 -1.18 4.82 18.88
N SER A 41 -0.07 5.27 18.29
CA SER A 41 0.23 5.20 16.86
C SER A 41 1.23 4.11 16.45
N LEU A 42 1.64 3.22 17.38
CA LEU A 42 2.52 2.08 17.06
C LEU A 42 1.99 1.27 15.87
N GLY A 43 2.90 0.90 14.97
CA GLY A 43 2.60 0.29 13.68
C GLY A 43 2.48 1.30 12.54
N GLY A 44 2.32 2.60 12.85
CA GLY A 44 2.21 3.67 11.87
C GLY A 44 1.16 3.39 10.80
N GLN A 45 1.45 3.76 9.56
CA GLN A 45 0.53 3.56 8.44
C GLN A 45 0.19 2.08 8.14
N ALA A 46 0.97 1.10 8.63
CA ALA A 46 0.67 -0.31 8.43
C ALA A 46 -0.62 -0.74 9.17
N HIS A 47 -1.00 -0.02 10.23
CA HIS A 47 -2.23 -0.24 10.97
C HIS A 47 -3.49 -0.11 10.11
N TRP A 48 -3.49 0.80 9.12
CA TRP A 48 -4.64 1.00 8.21
C TRP A 48 -4.58 0.15 6.95
N SER A 49 -3.65 -0.81 6.86
CA SER A 49 -3.60 -1.72 5.72
C SER A 49 -4.72 -2.75 5.75
N LEU A 50 -5.14 -3.25 4.58
CA LEU A 50 -5.96 -4.46 4.48
C LEU A 50 -5.22 -5.72 4.97
N GLY A 51 -3.91 -5.65 5.22
CA GLY A 51 -3.13 -6.74 5.82
C GLY A 51 -2.71 -7.83 4.84
N GLY A 52 -2.66 -7.52 3.54
CA GLY A 52 -2.21 -8.44 2.51
C GLY A 52 -0.71 -8.69 2.54
N LEU A 53 -0.31 -9.96 2.43
CA LEU A 53 1.08 -10.41 2.34
C LEU A 53 1.28 -11.26 1.07
N PHE A 54 2.40 -11.03 0.40
CA PHE A 54 2.86 -11.82 -0.74
C PHE A 54 3.50 -13.11 -0.22
N LEU A 55 2.85 -14.25 -0.47
CA LEU A 55 3.40 -15.58 -0.18
C LEU A 55 3.40 -16.40 -1.47
N VAL A 56 4.37 -17.30 -1.59
CA VAL A 56 4.59 -18.12 -2.79
C VAL A 56 4.46 -19.60 -2.42
N ASP A 57 3.76 -20.34 -3.27
CA ASP A 57 3.44 -21.77 -3.12
C ASP A 57 2.93 -22.17 -1.71
N SER A 58 2.06 -21.33 -1.14
CA SER A 58 1.52 -21.49 0.20
C SER A 58 0.49 -22.64 0.28
N PRO A 59 0.27 -23.23 1.48
CA PRO A 59 -0.87 -24.12 1.73
C PRO A 59 -2.22 -23.54 1.31
N GLU A 60 -2.42 -22.23 1.50
CA GLU A 60 -3.63 -21.52 1.09
C GLU A 60 -3.78 -21.50 -0.44
N GLN A 61 -2.70 -21.25 -1.19
CA GLN A 61 -2.68 -21.33 -2.65
C GLN A 61 -3.00 -22.74 -3.16
N ARG A 62 -2.33 -23.76 -2.61
CA ARG A 62 -2.55 -25.17 -3.00
C ARG A 62 -3.98 -25.61 -2.73
N ARG A 63 -4.58 -25.19 -1.60
CA ARG A 63 -5.99 -25.46 -1.27
C ARG A 63 -6.96 -24.84 -2.29
N MET A 64 -6.58 -23.70 -2.86
CA MET A 64 -7.30 -23.02 -3.93
C MET A 64 -6.95 -23.52 -5.34
N ARG A 65 -6.18 -24.61 -5.45
CA ARG A 65 -5.71 -25.23 -6.71
C ARG A 65 -4.81 -24.31 -7.54
N ILE A 66 -4.16 -23.35 -6.91
CA ILE A 66 -3.16 -22.50 -7.53
C ILE A 66 -1.84 -23.29 -7.56
N LYS A 67 -1.23 -23.36 -8.74
CA LYS A 67 0.13 -23.87 -8.92
C LYS A 67 1.06 -22.66 -9.02
N ASP A 68 2.00 -22.57 -8.10
CA ASP A 68 2.93 -21.44 -8.00
C ASP A 68 4.35 -21.95 -7.73
N SER A 69 5.34 -21.11 -7.94
CA SER A 69 6.75 -21.40 -7.68
C SER A 69 7.55 -20.12 -7.45
N ALA A 70 8.71 -20.24 -6.79
CA ALA A 70 9.64 -19.12 -6.65
C ALA A 70 10.11 -18.58 -8.01
N GLU A 71 10.29 -19.46 -9.00
CA GLU A 71 10.67 -19.07 -10.36
C GLU A 71 9.59 -18.22 -11.04
N LEU A 72 8.32 -18.63 -10.97
CA LEU A 72 7.21 -17.86 -11.53
C LEU A 72 7.03 -16.53 -10.80
N ALA A 73 7.13 -16.54 -9.47
CA ALA A 73 7.06 -15.32 -8.67
C ALA A 73 8.19 -14.35 -9.01
N LEU A 74 9.42 -14.84 -9.23
CA LEU A 74 10.55 -14.01 -9.62
C LEU A 74 10.40 -13.47 -11.05
N GLN A 75 9.89 -14.26 -12.00
CA GLN A 75 9.59 -13.79 -13.35
C GLN A 75 8.59 -12.61 -13.31
N ASP A 76 7.47 -12.78 -12.62
CA ASP A 76 6.45 -11.75 -12.45
C ASP A 76 7.02 -10.49 -11.78
N TRP A 77 7.91 -10.67 -10.81
CA TRP A 77 8.59 -9.58 -10.12
C TRP A 77 9.50 -8.79 -11.05
N LEU A 78 10.38 -9.48 -11.79
CA LEU A 78 11.33 -8.83 -12.70
C LEU A 78 10.61 -8.15 -13.86
N GLY A 79 9.53 -8.75 -14.37
CA GLY A 79 8.67 -8.15 -15.40
C GLY A 79 7.96 -6.89 -14.93
N SER A 80 7.54 -6.85 -13.67
CA SER A 80 6.94 -5.65 -13.05
C SER A 80 7.96 -4.57 -12.72
N ALA A 81 9.09 -4.98 -12.17
CA ALA A 81 10.10 -4.06 -11.69
C ALA A 81 10.81 -3.32 -12.82
N GLY A 82 11.13 -4.01 -13.93
CA GLY A 82 11.80 -3.40 -15.07
C GLY A 82 13.16 -2.80 -14.69
N PHE A 83 13.96 -3.50 -13.88
CA PHE A 83 15.28 -3.04 -13.42
C PHE A 83 16.26 -2.80 -14.59
N ASP A 84 16.28 -1.56 -15.08
CA ASP A 84 16.97 -1.12 -16.30
C ASP A 84 18.09 -0.12 -16.04
N ARG A 85 18.28 0.35 -14.80
CA ARG A 85 19.35 1.28 -14.43
C ARG A 85 20.52 0.56 -13.76
N ALA A 86 21.72 1.12 -13.88
CA ALA A 86 22.91 0.58 -13.23
C ALA A 86 22.78 0.57 -11.68
N GLU A 87 22.10 1.58 -11.13
CA GLU A 87 21.81 1.68 -9.69
C GLU A 87 20.81 0.63 -9.18
N ASP A 88 20.19 -0.19 -10.05
CA ASP A 88 19.26 -1.24 -9.66
C ASP A 88 19.91 -2.53 -9.16
N HIS A 89 21.24 -2.54 -8.96
CA HIS A 89 21.94 -3.70 -8.42
C HIS A 89 21.36 -4.19 -7.09
N TRP A 90 21.31 -3.32 -6.08
CA TRP A 90 20.77 -3.67 -4.77
C TRP A 90 19.25 -3.84 -4.75
N PRO A 91 18.44 -2.99 -5.42
CA PRO A 91 17.02 -3.26 -5.64
C PRO A 91 16.74 -4.68 -6.15
N ARG A 92 17.47 -5.14 -7.17
CA ARG A 92 17.33 -6.48 -7.72
C ARG A 92 17.73 -7.56 -6.72
N LYS A 93 18.85 -7.39 -6.02
CA LYS A 93 19.29 -8.34 -4.98
C LYS A 93 18.31 -8.46 -3.81
N THR A 94 17.71 -7.36 -3.39
CA THR A 94 16.66 -7.37 -2.38
C THR A 94 15.40 -8.06 -2.89
N ALA A 95 15.00 -7.85 -4.15
CA ALA A 95 13.86 -8.55 -4.76
C ALA A 95 14.06 -10.07 -4.79
N GLU A 96 15.21 -10.54 -5.27
CA GLU A 96 15.60 -11.96 -5.27
C GLU A 96 15.50 -12.56 -3.86
N ALA A 97 16.14 -11.92 -2.87
CA ALA A 97 16.13 -12.38 -1.49
C ALA A 97 14.72 -12.33 -0.83
N PHE A 98 13.89 -11.35 -1.19
CA PHE A 98 12.51 -11.28 -0.73
C PHE A 98 11.66 -12.42 -1.28
N VAL A 99 11.80 -12.76 -2.57
CA VAL A 99 11.08 -13.88 -3.19
C VAL A 99 11.48 -15.20 -2.55
N GLU A 100 12.77 -15.40 -2.28
CA GLU A 100 13.28 -16.56 -1.53
C GLU A 100 12.67 -16.64 -0.13
N PHE A 101 12.61 -15.51 0.59
CA PHE A 101 11.98 -15.44 1.91
C PHE A 101 10.48 -15.78 1.83
N ALA A 102 9.76 -15.22 0.86
CA ALA A 102 8.33 -15.40 0.66
C ALA A 102 7.95 -16.84 0.23
N ALA A 103 8.81 -17.49 -0.54
CA ALA A 103 8.67 -18.90 -0.94
C ALA A 103 9.16 -19.89 0.13
N GLY A 104 10.06 -19.44 1.01
CA GLY A 104 10.64 -20.23 2.07
C GLY A 104 10.00 -19.96 3.43
N GLU A 105 10.78 -19.40 4.34
CA GLU A 105 10.47 -19.38 5.77
C GLU A 105 9.39 -18.37 6.18
N MET A 106 9.08 -17.34 5.36
CA MET A 106 8.22 -16.21 5.75
C MET A 106 6.91 -16.67 6.37
N ARG A 107 6.18 -17.56 5.69
CA ARG A 107 4.89 -18.05 6.18
C ARG A 107 5.03 -18.79 7.51
N ALA A 108 5.96 -19.74 7.60
CA ALA A 108 6.13 -20.54 8.82
C ALA A 108 6.55 -19.67 10.01
N TRP A 109 7.45 -18.72 9.77
CA TRP A 109 7.93 -17.77 10.78
C TRP A 109 6.82 -16.83 11.28
N LEU A 110 6.03 -16.24 10.38
CA LEU A 110 4.88 -15.39 10.76
C LEU A 110 3.78 -16.20 11.46
N HIS A 111 3.53 -17.43 11.01
CA HIS A 111 2.58 -18.34 11.66
C HIS A 111 3.00 -18.67 13.11
N GLY A 112 4.30 -18.92 13.33
CA GLY A 112 4.87 -19.14 14.66
C GLY A 112 4.70 -17.94 15.61
N GLN A 113 4.62 -16.72 15.06
CA GLN A 113 4.33 -15.50 15.81
C GLN A 113 2.83 -15.24 16.05
N GLY A 114 1.97 -16.16 15.59
CA GLY A 114 0.53 -16.12 15.81
C GLY A 114 -0.27 -15.52 14.64
N MET A 115 0.36 -15.14 13.52
CA MET A 115 -0.40 -14.70 12.35
C MET A 115 -1.16 -15.85 11.71
N ARG A 116 -2.33 -15.54 11.15
CA ARG A 116 -3.19 -16.48 10.42
C ARG A 116 -3.76 -15.76 9.21
N TRP A 117 -4.10 -16.51 8.16
CA TRP A 117 -4.57 -15.95 6.89
C TRP A 117 -5.99 -16.37 6.55
N PHE A 118 -6.69 -15.48 5.86
CA PHE A 118 -7.94 -15.80 5.18
C PHE A 118 -7.65 -16.86 4.09
N PRO A 119 -8.42 -17.95 4.00
CA PRO A 119 -8.06 -19.08 3.15
C PRO A 119 -8.27 -18.83 1.65
N VAL A 120 -8.97 -17.76 1.25
CA VAL A 120 -9.12 -17.38 -0.15
C VAL A 120 -8.00 -16.40 -0.50
N VAL A 121 -7.12 -16.81 -1.40
CA VAL A 121 -6.01 -15.98 -1.87
C VAL A 121 -6.52 -14.93 -2.85
N GLY A 122 -6.20 -13.66 -2.62
CA GLY A 122 -6.63 -12.56 -3.47
C GLY A 122 -5.76 -12.40 -4.73
N TRP A 123 -6.37 -11.84 -5.77
CA TRP A 123 -5.71 -11.41 -7.01
C TRP A 123 -6.07 -9.94 -7.28
N ALA A 124 -5.63 -9.06 -6.36
CA ALA A 124 -6.07 -7.66 -6.33
C ALA A 124 -5.67 -6.88 -7.59
N GLU A 125 -4.50 -7.21 -8.16
CA GLU A 125 -4.02 -6.65 -9.42
C GLU A 125 -3.46 -7.77 -10.30
N ARG A 126 -3.95 -7.82 -11.54
CA ARG A 126 -3.54 -8.81 -12.56
C ARG A 126 -2.38 -8.32 -13.42
N GLY A 127 -2.24 -6.99 -13.55
CA GLY A 127 -1.20 -6.31 -14.31
C GLY A 127 -1.47 -6.18 -15.81
N GLY A 128 -0.40 -6.17 -16.59
CA GLY A 128 -0.38 -5.87 -18.03
C GLY A 128 -0.76 -7.05 -18.94
N SER A 129 -0.34 -6.97 -20.21
CA SER A 129 -0.87 -7.83 -21.28
C SER A 129 0.04 -8.97 -21.74
N THR A 130 1.23 -9.16 -21.14
CA THR A 130 2.19 -10.18 -21.58
C THR A 130 2.74 -10.98 -20.39
N ALA A 131 3.23 -12.20 -20.63
CA ALA A 131 3.72 -13.10 -19.58
C ALA A 131 4.99 -12.60 -18.87
N THR A 132 5.74 -11.70 -19.50
CA THR A 132 6.96 -11.07 -18.94
C THR A 132 6.73 -9.60 -18.57
N GLY A 133 5.48 -9.12 -18.66
CA GLY A 133 5.11 -7.77 -18.32
C GLY A 133 4.80 -7.61 -16.84
N HIS A 134 4.23 -6.46 -16.48
CA HIS A 134 3.77 -6.21 -15.13
C HIS A 134 2.63 -7.16 -14.71
N GLY A 135 2.61 -7.59 -13.45
CA GLY A 135 1.50 -8.30 -12.84
C GLY A 135 1.84 -9.65 -12.24
N ASN A 136 0.95 -10.15 -11.39
CA ASN A 136 1.03 -11.52 -10.91
C ASN A 136 0.34 -12.46 -11.90
N SER A 137 1.04 -13.50 -12.35
CA SER A 137 0.51 -14.59 -13.17
C SER A 137 -0.51 -15.47 -12.44
N VAL A 138 -0.43 -15.52 -11.10
CA VAL A 138 -1.36 -16.25 -10.22
C VAL A 138 -1.63 -15.49 -8.92
N PRO A 139 -2.74 -15.76 -8.19
CA PRO A 139 -3.04 -15.08 -6.92
C PRO A 139 -1.94 -15.29 -5.86
N ARG A 140 -1.43 -14.20 -5.28
CA ARG A 140 -0.43 -14.20 -4.18
C ARG A 140 -0.77 -13.26 -3.02
N PHE A 141 -1.93 -12.59 -3.04
CA PHE A 141 -2.30 -11.63 -2.01
C PHE A 141 -3.03 -12.30 -0.84
N HIS A 142 -2.32 -12.58 0.25
CA HIS A 142 -2.86 -13.29 1.43
C HIS A 142 -3.32 -12.30 2.50
N ILE A 143 -4.62 -12.17 2.69
CA ILE A 143 -5.18 -11.29 3.73
C ILE A 143 -4.95 -11.90 5.11
N THR A 144 -4.27 -11.18 5.98
CA THR A 144 -4.06 -11.57 7.38
C THR A 144 -5.34 -11.35 8.19
N TRP A 145 -5.71 -12.30 9.04
CA TRP A 145 -6.81 -12.11 9.98
C TRP A 145 -6.52 -10.95 10.93
N GLY A 146 -7.50 -10.07 11.10
CA GLY A 146 -7.29 -8.81 11.80
C GLY A 146 -6.67 -7.71 10.94
N THR A 147 -6.47 -7.93 9.63
CA THR A 147 -5.94 -6.98 8.64
C THR A 147 -4.62 -6.32 9.09
N GLY A 148 -4.40 -5.04 8.80
CA GLY A 148 -3.22 -4.28 9.23
C GLY A 148 -2.92 -4.39 10.73
N PRO A 149 -3.92 -4.23 11.63
CA PRO A 149 -3.74 -4.45 13.07
C PRO A 149 -3.25 -5.88 13.38
N GLY A 150 -3.77 -6.90 12.69
CA GLY A 150 -3.35 -8.29 12.82
C GLY A 150 -1.88 -8.53 12.39
N VAL A 151 -1.40 -7.79 11.39
CA VAL A 151 0.01 -7.82 10.96
C VAL A 151 0.92 -7.11 11.96
N VAL A 152 0.47 -6.01 12.55
CA VAL A 152 1.27 -5.24 13.52
C VAL A 152 1.35 -5.94 14.88
N ALA A 153 0.26 -6.57 15.32
CA ALA A 153 0.08 -7.03 16.68
C ALA A 153 1.19 -7.96 17.22
N PRO A 154 1.73 -8.94 16.46
CA PRO A 154 2.81 -9.79 16.98
C PRO A 154 4.10 -9.02 17.32
N PHE A 155 4.46 -8.05 16.49
CA PHE A 155 5.66 -7.25 16.70
C PHE A 155 5.44 -6.21 17.79
N GLU A 156 4.26 -5.59 17.85
CA GLU A 156 3.90 -4.70 18.95
C GLU A 156 3.93 -5.43 20.30
N ARG A 157 3.38 -6.65 20.40
CA ARG A 157 3.47 -7.48 21.62
C ARG A 157 4.92 -7.74 22.02
N ARG A 158 5.75 -8.22 21.08
CA ARG A 158 7.18 -8.47 21.33
C ARG A 158 7.90 -7.21 21.83
N VAL A 159 7.64 -6.05 21.22
CA VAL A 159 8.23 -4.78 21.66
C VAL A 159 7.79 -4.43 23.07
N ARG A 160 6.49 -4.55 23.39
CA ARG A 160 5.95 -4.28 24.73
C ARG A 160 6.53 -5.22 25.78
N ASP A 161 6.63 -6.52 25.49
CA ASP A 161 7.26 -7.50 26.39
C ASP A 161 8.72 -7.15 26.71
N HIS A 162 9.44 -6.57 25.75
CA HIS A 162 10.81 -6.09 25.96
C HIS A 162 10.89 -4.73 26.66
N MET A 163 9.86 -3.89 26.55
CA MET A 163 9.72 -2.69 27.38
C MET A 163 9.56 -3.07 28.85
N ASP A 164 8.72 -4.07 29.15
CA ASP A 164 8.51 -4.57 30.51
C ASP A 164 9.80 -5.15 31.11
N LYS A 165 10.66 -5.73 30.27
CA LYS A 165 12.00 -6.24 30.64
C LYS A 165 13.09 -5.15 30.68
N GLY A 166 12.76 -3.90 30.39
CA GLY A 166 13.70 -2.79 30.35
C GLY A 166 14.71 -2.82 29.19
N ARG A 167 14.50 -3.68 28.17
CA ARG A 167 15.37 -3.75 26.98
C ARG A 167 15.01 -2.71 25.92
N ILE A 168 13.72 -2.36 25.80
CA ILE A 168 13.27 -1.33 24.87
C ILE A 168 12.75 -0.12 25.64
N THR A 169 13.24 1.07 25.30
CA THR A 169 12.67 2.34 25.76
C THR A 169 11.97 3.02 24.60
N LEU A 170 10.64 3.18 24.70
CA LEU A 170 9.85 3.94 23.72
C LEU A 170 9.79 5.42 24.12
N LYS A 171 10.24 6.31 23.22
CA LYS A 171 10.16 7.76 23.35
C LYS A 171 9.23 8.32 22.27
N THR A 172 7.97 8.48 22.63
CA THR A 172 6.95 9.12 21.78
C THR A 172 7.11 10.63 21.84
N ARG A 173 6.50 11.35 20.88
CA ARG A 173 6.60 12.81 20.81
C ARG A 173 8.06 13.30 20.71
N HIS A 174 8.95 12.49 20.12
CA HIS A 174 10.34 12.85 19.85
C HIS A 174 10.51 12.94 18.34
N ARG A 175 10.59 14.17 17.82
CA ARG A 175 10.78 14.42 16.39
C ARG A 175 12.26 14.59 16.11
N VAL A 176 12.84 13.62 15.41
CA VAL A 176 14.24 13.69 14.96
C VAL A 176 14.40 14.80 13.92
N SER A 177 15.43 15.63 14.09
CA SER A 177 15.81 16.69 13.16
C SER A 177 17.27 16.60 12.72
N ARG A 178 18.08 15.75 13.35
CA ARG A 178 19.49 15.56 12.99
C ARG A 178 19.96 14.13 13.27
N VAL A 179 20.81 13.60 12.40
CA VAL A 179 21.61 12.40 12.65
C VAL A 179 23.00 12.85 13.09
N LEU A 180 23.52 12.23 14.15
CA LEU A 180 24.79 12.61 14.77
C LEU A 180 25.91 11.73 14.22
N THR A 181 27.02 12.35 13.86
CA THR A 181 28.20 11.67 13.34
C THR A 181 29.43 12.03 14.17
N THR A 182 30.28 11.06 14.45
CA THR A 182 31.57 11.22 15.14
C THR A 182 32.60 10.39 14.40
N ASP A 183 33.69 11.02 13.96
CA ASP A 183 34.78 10.38 13.21
C ASP A 183 34.28 9.55 11.99
N GLY A 184 33.32 10.11 11.25
CA GLY A 184 32.73 9.47 10.07
C GLY A 184 31.74 8.33 10.35
N ARG A 185 31.47 8.01 11.62
CA ARG A 185 30.46 7.02 12.04
C ARG A 185 29.20 7.70 12.56
N VAL A 186 28.03 7.19 12.18
CA VAL A 186 26.76 7.60 12.80
C VAL A 186 26.67 7.05 14.23
N THR A 187 26.49 7.94 15.20
CA THR A 187 26.53 7.63 16.64
C THR A 187 25.25 8.00 17.39
N GLY A 188 24.22 8.53 16.72
CA GLY A 188 22.99 8.91 17.38
C GLY A 188 22.08 9.81 16.57
N VAL A 189 21.10 10.38 17.24
CA VAL A 189 20.16 11.36 16.68
C VAL A 189 19.87 12.47 17.69
N ALA A 190 19.49 13.63 17.19
CA ALA A 190 19.00 14.75 17.99
C ALA A 190 17.72 15.33 17.37
N GLY A 191 16.96 16.05 18.20
CA GLY A 191 15.82 16.82 17.73
C GLY A 191 14.96 17.36 18.85
N GLU A 192 13.67 17.51 18.56
CA GLU A 192 12.73 18.21 19.43
C GLU A 192 11.80 17.24 20.15
N VAL A 193 11.56 17.51 21.42
CA VAL A 193 10.45 16.94 22.19
C VAL A 193 9.20 17.77 21.91
N LEU A 194 8.17 17.12 21.39
CA LEU A 194 6.88 17.74 21.10
C LEU A 194 5.97 17.70 22.32
N ALA A 195 5.06 18.66 22.41
CA ALA A 195 4.02 18.68 23.43
C ALA A 195 3.25 17.33 23.47
N PRO A 196 2.90 16.82 24.66
CA PRO A 196 2.05 15.65 24.81
C PRO A 196 0.76 15.80 24.00
N SER A 197 0.23 14.69 23.49
CA SER A 197 -0.98 14.70 22.69
C SER A 197 -1.91 13.56 23.09
N THR A 198 -3.20 13.87 23.14
CA THR A 198 -4.30 12.95 23.46
C THR A 198 -5.21 12.68 22.24
N VAL A 199 -4.82 13.16 21.05
CA VAL A 199 -5.60 12.96 19.82
C VAL A 199 -5.69 11.48 19.46
N ALA A 200 -6.74 11.11 18.75
CA ALA A 200 -6.91 9.73 18.31
C ALA A 200 -5.84 9.35 17.27
N ARG A 201 -5.65 8.05 17.06
CA ARG A 201 -4.67 7.53 16.10
C ARG A 201 -4.98 8.08 14.70
N GLY A 202 -4.00 8.72 14.06
CA GLY A 202 -4.12 9.26 12.70
C GLY A 202 -4.59 10.71 12.64
N GLU A 203 -5.24 11.21 13.69
CA GLU A 203 -5.59 12.63 13.80
C GLU A 203 -4.33 13.50 13.88
N ARG A 204 -4.46 14.77 13.50
CA ARG A 204 -3.34 15.71 13.53
C ARG A 204 -2.96 16.05 14.97
N SER A 205 -1.81 15.54 15.41
CA SER A 205 -1.20 15.92 16.68
C SER A 205 -0.43 17.25 16.56
N SER A 206 -0.26 17.97 17.68
CA SER A 206 0.47 19.25 17.70
C SER A 206 1.95 19.06 17.31
N ARG A 207 2.57 20.12 16.76
CA ARG A 207 4.02 20.20 16.47
C ARG A 207 4.74 21.21 17.36
N ASP A 208 4.08 21.67 18.42
CA ASP A 208 4.66 22.58 19.42
C ASP A 208 5.82 21.90 20.14
N VAL A 209 6.94 22.61 20.24
CA VAL A 209 8.18 22.12 20.85
C VAL A 209 8.21 22.49 22.33
N THR A 210 8.48 21.52 23.19
CA THR A 210 8.59 21.71 24.65
C THR A 210 10.01 21.49 25.18
N GLY A 211 10.95 21.10 24.32
CA GLY A 211 12.34 20.92 24.66
C GLY A 211 13.11 20.20 23.56
N ASP A 212 14.37 19.91 23.83
CA ASP A 212 15.27 19.22 22.89
C ASP A 212 15.74 17.88 23.47
N PHE A 213 16.22 17.00 22.62
CA PHE A 213 16.85 15.75 23.02
C PHE A 213 18.08 15.42 22.17
N GLU A 214 18.98 14.65 22.78
CA GLU A 214 20.08 13.98 22.13
C GLU A 214 20.14 12.53 22.62
N LEU A 215 20.26 11.58 21.70
CA LEU A 215 20.33 10.15 21.99
C LEU A 215 21.49 9.53 21.22
N ARG A 216 22.25 8.67 21.89
CA ARG A 216 23.45 8.01 21.35
C ARG A 216 23.24 6.51 21.25
N ALA A 217 23.76 5.90 20.20
CA ALA A 217 23.73 4.46 20.01
C ALA A 217 24.87 3.93 19.14
N GLY A 218 25.16 2.63 19.28
CA GLY A 218 26.10 1.91 18.44
C GLY A 218 25.61 1.75 16.99
N ALA A 219 24.30 1.67 16.79
CA ALA A 219 23.65 1.70 15.47
C ALA A 219 22.37 2.55 15.46
N VAL A 220 22.10 3.21 14.34
CA VAL A 220 20.88 3.98 14.08
C VAL A 220 20.14 3.38 12.89
N LEU A 221 18.89 2.98 13.09
CA LEU A 221 18.01 2.39 12.08
C LEU A 221 16.88 3.37 11.75
N VAL A 222 16.81 3.85 10.52
CA VAL A 222 15.76 4.77 10.05
C VAL A 222 14.60 3.98 9.43
N THR A 223 13.40 4.11 10.01
CA THR A 223 12.18 3.37 9.64
C THR A 223 10.94 4.26 9.57
N SER A 224 11.12 5.48 9.06
CA SER A 224 10.17 6.61 9.17
C SER A 224 9.02 6.62 8.15
N GLY A 225 8.97 5.67 7.23
CA GLY A 225 7.99 5.68 6.12
C GLY A 225 8.41 6.53 4.92
N GLY A 226 7.51 6.66 3.94
CA GLY A 226 7.74 7.40 2.69
C GLY A 226 7.20 8.83 2.71
N ILE A 227 6.88 9.36 1.51
CA ILE A 227 6.48 10.77 1.33
C ILE A 227 4.98 10.95 1.05
N GLY A 228 4.17 9.88 1.03
CA GLY A 228 2.79 9.92 0.50
C GLY A 228 1.85 10.93 1.17
N GLY A 229 2.14 11.37 2.40
CA GLY A 229 1.38 12.39 3.12
C GLY A 229 1.80 13.83 2.80
N ASN A 230 2.87 14.01 2.03
CA ASN A 230 3.42 15.30 1.63
C ASN A 230 3.28 15.49 0.11
N HIS A 231 2.17 16.08 -0.32
CA HIS A 231 1.88 16.25 -1.74
C HIS A 231 2.87 17.18 -2.46
N ASP A 232 3.56 18.07 -1.76
CA ASP A 232 4.56 18.95 -2.37
C ASP A 232 5.80 18.14 -2.78
N LEU A 233 6.31 17.28 -1.88
CA LEU A 233 7.37 16.34 -2.23
C LEU A 233 6.94 15.33 -3.29
N VAL A 234 5.68 14.85 -3.26
CA VAL A 234 5.15 13.99 -4.33
C VAL A 234 5.24 14.68 -5.69
N ARG A 235 4.89 15.97 -5.77
CA ARG A 235 4.98 16.75 -7.03
C ARG A 235 6.40 17.09 -7.43
N GLU A 236 7.29 17.32 -6.46
CA GLU A 236 8.72 17.57 -6.69
C GLU A 236 9.38 16.36 -7.36
N TYR A 237 9.14 15.15 -6.84
CA TYR A 237 9.73 13.90 -7.35
C TYR A 237 8.89 13.22 -8.45
N TRP A 238 7.82 13.85 -8.91
CA TRP A 238 6.93 13.25 -9.90
C TRP A 238 7.67 12.98 -11.23
N PRO A 239 7.62 11.75 -11.78
CA PRO A 239 8.34 11.40 -13.00
C PRO A 239 7.62 11.93 -14.24
N ARG A 240 7.76 13.24 -14.50
CA ARG A 240 7.06 13.97 -15.59
C ARG A 240 7.25 13.32 -16.96
N ASP A 241 8.47 12.89 -17.27
CA ASP A 241 8.79 12.26 -18.56
C ASP A 241 8.07 10.92 -18.77
N ARG A 242 7.71 10.21 -17.69
CA ARG A 242 7.10 8.88 -17.73
C ARG A 242 5.58 8.91 -17.56
N LEU A 243 5.09 9.72 -16.61
CA LEU A 243 3.68 9.78 -16.20
C LEU A 243 2.96 11.05 -16.65
N GLY A 244 3.66 12.04 -17.21
CA GLY A 244 3.10 13.36 -17.52
C GLY A 244 3.07 14.29 -16.29
N GLU A 245 2.37 15.41 -16.41
CA GLU A 245 2.25 16.39 -15.33
C GLU A 245 1.61 15.78 -14.07
N PRO A 246 2.08 16.14 -12.86
CA PRO A 246 1.46 15.66 -11.63
C PRO A 246 0.01 16.13 -11.53
N PRO A 247 -0.89 15.33 -10.93
CA PRO A 247 -2.27 15.74 -10.70
C PRO A 247 -2.36 17.06 -9.94
N ALA A 248 -3.30 17.93 -10.35
CA ALA A 248 -3.57 19.17 -9.63
C ALA A 248 -4.18 18.84 -8.25
N SER A 249 -5.15 17.94 -8.23
CA SER A 249 -5.80 17.41 -7.03
C SER A 249 -5.41 15.95 -6.78
N MET A 250 -5.17 15.61 -5.51
CA MET A 250 -4.89 14.24 -5.05
C MET A 250 -5.51 14.03 -3.67
N VAL A 251 -5.83 12.78 -3.35
CA VAL A 251 -6.23 12.36 -2.00
C VAL A 251 -5.10 11.55 -1.35
N SER A 252 -5.01 11.58 -0.02
CA SER A 252 -3.93 10.96 0.74
C SER A 252 -4.34 9.62 1.35
N GLY A 253 -3.76 8.52 0.85
CA GLY A 253 -3.96 7.18 1.41
C GLY A 253 -3.11 6.86 2.64
N VAL A 254 -2.41 7.86 3.18
CA VAL A 254 -1.56 7.76 4.37
C VAL A 254 -1.77 8.97 5.27
N PRO A 255 -1.53 8.84 6.59
CA PRO A 255 -1.56 9.98 7.49
C PRO A 255 -0.56 11.08 7.11
N HIS A 256 -0.89 12.32 7.47
CA HIS A 256 -0.08 13.52 7.20
C HIS A 256 1.36 13.47 7.75
N HIS A 257 1.64 12.63 8.75
CA HIS A 257 2.97 12.46 9.33
C HIS A 257 3.88 11.52 8.50
N VAL A 258 3.37 10.91 7.44
CA VAL A 258 4.17 10.18 6.43
C VAL A 258 4.72 11.20 5.43
N ASP A 259 5.65 12.03 5.93
CA ASP A 259 6.02 13.30 5.32
C ASP A 259 7.38 13.29 4.59
N GLY A 260 8.11 12.17 4.64
CA GLY A 260 9.42 12.02 4.01
C GLY A 260 10.60 12.69 4.72
N ARG A 261 10.39 13.38 5.85
CA ARG A 261 11.39 14.27 6.48
C ARG A 261 12.75 13.60 6.68
N MET A 262 12.75 12.35 7.14
CA MET A 262 13.99 11.64 7.45
C MET A 262 14.85 11.31 6.22
N ILE A 263 14.31 11.32 5.00
CA ILE A 263 15.11 11.09 3.78
C ILE A 263 16.16 12.18 3.64
N ALA A 264 15.75 13.45 3.73
CA ALA A 264 16.67 14.59 3.66
C ALA A 264 17.66 14.61 4.82
N ILE A 265 17.19 14.42 6.05
CA ILE A 265 18.04 14.39 7.27
C ILE A 265 19.11 13.29 7.17
N THR A 266 18.74 12.13 6.65
CA THR A 266 19.66 10.99 6.57
C THR A 266 20.65 11.16 5.42
N ARG A 267 20.24 11.82 4.32
CA ARG A 267 21.14 12.25 3.24
C ARG A 267 22.20 13.23 3.74
N GLU A 268 21.84 14.17 4.62
CA GLU A 268 22.81 15.08 5.25
C GLU A 268 23.88 14.34 6.09
N ALA A 269 23.57 13.14 6.56
CA ALA A 269 24.51 12.26 7.27
C ALA A 269 25.34 11.34 6.36
N GLY A 270 25.34 11.58 5.05
CA GLY A 270 26.16 10.86 4.07
C GLY A 270 25.45 9.71 3.35
N ALA A 271 24.15 9.51 3.56
CA ALA A 271 23.39 8.48 2.85
C ALA A 271 23.12 8.84 1.39
N ALA A 272 23.25 7.86 0.50
CA ALA A 272 22.73 7.95 -0.86
C ALA A 272 21.21 7.72 -0.89
N VAL A 273 20.55 8.44 -1.81
CA VAL A 273 19.14 8.27 -2.16
C VAL A 273 19.10 7.91 -3.64
N ILE A 274 18.37 6.85 -4.00
CA ILE A 274 18.24 6.40 -5.39
C ILE A 274 16.77 6.28 -5.79
N ASN A 275 16.50 6.28 -7.10
CA ASN A 275 15.17 6.00 -7.66
C ASN A 275 14.04 6.89 -7.10
N SER A 276 14.32 8.14 -6.74
CA SER A 276 13.34 9.05 -6.13
C SER A 276 12.11 9.30 -7.02
N ASP A 277 12.26 9.10 -8.32
CA ASP A 277 11.22 9.20 -9.35
C ASP A 277 10.29 7.97 -9.46
N ARG A 278 10.56 6.91 -8.66
CA ARG A 278 9.73 5.70 -8.63
C ARG A 278 8.71 5.78 -7.51
N MET A 279 7.44 5.85 -7.90
CA MET A 279 6.30 6.05 -7.01
C MET A 279 5.15 5.12 -7.40
N TRP A 280 4.29 4.81 -6.43
CA TRP A 280 3.10 4.00 -6.64
C TRP A 280 1.87 4.69 -6.05
N HIS A 281 0.94 5.03 -6.95
CA HIS A 281 -0.29 5.75 -6.67
C HIS A 281 -1.45 4.99 -7.26
N TYR A 282 -2.56 4.97 -6.55
CA TYR A 282 -3.74 4.26 -7.03
C TYR A 282 -4.66 5.21 -7.78
N THR A 283 -5.31 4.68 -8.80
CA THR A 283 -6.22 5.43 -9.69
C THR A 283 -7.69 5.29 -9.28
N GLU A 284 -8.00 4.35 -8.39
CA GLU A 284 -9.34 4.09 -7.85
C GLU A 284 -9.54 4.74 -6.47
N GLY A 285 -9.02 5.95 -6.28
CA GLY A 285 -9.14 6.69 -5.03
C GLY A 285 -10.51 7.32 -4.83
N LEU A 286 -11.01 7.30 -3.60
CA LEU A 286 -12.20 8.03 -3.15
C LEU A 286 -11.80 9.02 -2.08
N LYS A 287 -12.48 10.16 -2.00
CA LYS A 287 -12.44 10.98 -0.78
C LYS A 287 -13.21 10.27 0.32
N ASN A 288 -12.58 10.09 1.48
CA ASN A 288 -13.23 9.43 2.59
C ASN A 288 -14.33 10.32 3.17
N TRP A 289 -15.57 9.84 3.21
CA TRP A 289 -16.72 10.56 3.76
C TRP A 289 -16.60 10.76 5.28
N ASN A 290 -15.83 9.90 5.96
CA ASN A 290 -15.51 9.99 7.39
C ASN A 290 -13.97 9.97 7.58
N PRO A 291 -13.29 11.09 7.29
CA PRO A 291 -11.83 11.14 7.27
C PRO A 291 -11.22 11.02 8.68
N ILE A 292 -10.08 10.32 8.78
CA ILE A 292 -9.30 10.19 10.02
C ILE A 292 -8.16 11.22 10.03
N TRP A 293 -7.62 11.54 8.86
CA TRP A 293 -6.60 12.55 8.66
C TRP A 293 -7.01 13.55 7.55
N PRO A 294 -6.34 14.71 7.46
CA PRO A 294 -6.60 15.67 6.38
C PRO A 294 -6.41 15.05 5.00
N ASN A 295 -7.33 15.32 4.07
CA ASN A 295 -7.36 14.74 2.72
C ASN A 295 -7.40 13.20 2.68
N HIS A 296 -7.93 12.54 3.72
CA HIS A 296 -8.00 11.08 3.78
C HIS A 296 -8.70 10.51 2.54
N GLY A 297 -7.93 9.78 1.74
CA GLY A 297 -8.42 9.00 0.61
C GLY A 297 -8.44 7.52 0.91
N ILE A 298 -9.36 6.79 0.29
CA ILE A 298 -9.42 5.33 0.36
C ILE A 298 -9.42 4.73 -1.05
N ARG A 299 -8.69 3.64 -1.27
CA ARG A 299 -8.68 2.93 -2.56
C ARG A 299 -9.84 1.94 -2.61
N ILE A 300 -10.59 1.94 -3.70
CA ILE A 300 -11.43 0.79 -4.07
C ILE A 300 -10.51 -0.33 -4.58
N ILE A 301 -10.67 -1.54 -4.07
CA ILE A 301 -10.13 -2.74 -4.69
C ILE A 301 -11.27 -3.30 -5.54
N PRO A 302 -11.29 -3.05 -6.86
CA PRO A 302 -12.41 -3.42 -7.70
C PRO A 302 -12.35 -4.90 -8.10
N GLY A 303 -13.42 -5.37 -8.74
CA GLY A 303 -13.38 -6.52 -9.64
C GLY A 303 -13.46 -6.01 -11.10
N PRO A 304 -13.35 -6.91 -12.08
CA PRO A 304 -13.17 -6.52 -13.48
C PRO A 304 -14.42 -5.93 -14.15
N SER A 305 -15.58 -5.93 -13.48
CA SER A 305 -16.88 -5.74 -14.16
C SER A 305 -17.27 -4.28 -14.39
N SER A 306 -16.82 -3.35 -13.55
CA SER A 306 -17.09 -1.91 -13.72
C SER A 306 -16.50 -1.37 -15.01
N MET A 307 -17.26 -0.65 -15.83
CA MET A 307 -16.69 0.03 -16.99
C MET A 307 -15.95 1.30 -16.55
N TRP A 308 -14.74 1.52 -17.09
CA TRP A 308 -13.86 2.61 -16.68
C TRP A 308 -13.72 3.64 -17.81
N PHE A 309 -13.98 4.90 -17.49
CA PHE A 309 -13.92 6.03 -18.41
C PHE A 309 -13.00 7.12 -17.88
N ASP A 310 -12.35 7.85 -18.78
CA ASP A 310 -11.66 9.10 -18.43
C ASP A 310 -12.66 10.20 -18.04
N ALA A 311 -12.16 11.36 -17.58
CA ALA A 311 -12.97 12.53 -17.25
C ALA A 311 -13.87 13.02 -18.42
N ASN A 312 -13.48 12.74 -19.67
CA ASN A 312 -14.20 13.11 -20.86
C ASN A 312 -15.19 12.05 -21.31
N GLY A 313 -15.46 11.00 -20.52
CA GLY A 313 -16.41 9.93 -20.82
C GLY A 313 -15.96 8.99 -21.95
N ARG A 314 -14.65 8.89 -22.21
CA ARG A 314 -14.06 7.92 -23.15
C ARG A 314 -13.62 6.68 -22.38
N ARG A 315 -14.02 5.50 -22.85
CA ARG A 315 -13.66 4.23 -22.20
C ARG A 315 -12.15 4.04 -22.26
N LEU A 316 -11.54 3.66 -21.13
CA LEU A 316 -10.10 3.38 -21.10
C LEU A 316 -9.79 2.10 -21.90
N PRO A 317 -8.67 2.07 -22.66
CA PRO A 317 -8.28 0.91 -23.45
C PRO A 317 -7.68 -0.19 -22.56
N ALA A 318 -7.70 -1.45 -23.00
CA ALA A 318 -6.91 -2.50 -22.35
C ALA A 318 -5.40 -2.16 -22.41
N PRO A 319 -4.61 -2.46 -21.37
CA PRO A 319 -4.98 -3.18 -20.14
C PRO A 319 -5.53 -2.32 -18.99
N CYS A 320 -5.94 -1.06 -19.24
CA CYS A 320 -6.46 -0.13 -18.22
C CYS A 320 -7.89 -0.50 -17.80
N LEU A 321 -8.03 -1.68 -17.20
CA LEU A 321 -9.26 -2.25 -16.68
C LEU A 321 -9.22 -2.23 -15.13
N PRO A 322 -10.37 -2.23 -14.44
CA PRO A 322 -10.35 -2.25 -12.98
C PRO A 322 -9.64 -3.49 -12.43
N GLY A 323 -8.66 -3.31 -11.53
CA GLY A 323 -7.87 -4.41 -10.97
C GLY A 323 -6.80 -4.99 -11.91
N TYR A 324 -6.39 -4.22 -12.92
CA TYR A 324 -5.27 -4.49 -13.82
C TYR A 324 -4.19 -3.42 -13.63
N ASP A 325 -3.45 -3.07 -14.67
CA ASP A 325 -2.25 -2.22 -14.59
C ASP A 325 -2.55 -0.80 -14.08
N THR A 326 -2.25 -0.55 -12.80
CA THR A 326 -2.52 0.73 -12.13
C THR A 326 -1.71 1.87 -12.76
N LEU A 327 -0.42 1.67 -13.07
CA LEU A 327 0.42 2.76 -13.59
C LEU A 327 0.20 3.04 -15.08
N ALA A 328 -0.13 2.03 -15.88
CA ALA A 328 -0.61 2.26 -17.24
C ALA A 328 -1.94 3.05 -17.23
N THR A 329 -2.84 2.70 -16.31
CA THR A 329 -4.10 3.43 -16.13
C THR A 329 -3.87 4.87 -15.68
N LEU A 330 -2.95 5.10 -14.74
CA LEU A 330 -2.58 6.45 -14.30
C LEU A 330 -2.11 7.30 -15.47
N LYS A 331 -1.23 6.75 -16.31
CA LYS A 331 -0.73 7.44 -17.50
C LYS A 331 -1.84 7.79 -18.47
N GLU A 332 -2.79 6.89 -18.70
CA GLU A 332 -3.92 7.14 -19.61
C GLU A 332 -4.88 8.20 -19.06
N ILE A 333 -5.15 8.17 -17.75
CA ILE A 333 -5.97 9.21 -17.09
C ILE A 333 -5.31 10.58 -17.28
N LEU A 334 -4.02 10.70 -16.97
CA LEU A 334 -3.31 11.98 -17.09
C LEU A 334 -3.16 12.45 -18.54
N ARG A 335 -3.06 11.52 -19.50
CA ARG A 335 -3.05 11.84 -20.94
C ARG A 335 -4.36 12.50 -21.41
N SER A 336 -5.45 12.30 -20.69
CA SER A 336 -6.72 12.99 -20.96
C SER A 336 -6.70 14.48 -20.60
N GLY A 337 -5.66 14.95 -19.89
CA GLY A 337 -5.55 16.31 -19.38
C GLY A 337 -6.27 16.54 -18.05
N HIS A 338 -6.69 15.46 -17.37
CA HIS A 338 -7.47 15.50 -16.14
C HIS A 338 -6.89 14.55 -15.07
N ASP A 339 -7.22 14.80 -13.81
CA ASP A 339 -6.75 14.05 -12.63
C ASP A 339 -7.84 13.18 -12.00
N TYR A 340 -8.93 12.94 -12.73
CA TYR A 340 -10.02 12.08 -12.28
C TYR A 340 -10.54 11.19 -13.42
N SER A 341 -11.24 10.13 -13.03
CA SER A 341 -11.87 9.18 -13.94
C SER A 341 -13.21 8.71 -13.38
N TRP A 342 -13.93 7.86 -14.11
CA TRP A 342 -15.22 7.34 -13.71
C TRP A 342 -15.28 5.83 -13.79
N PHE A 343 -15.71 5.20 -12.70
CA PHE A 343 -16.38 3.91 -12.83
C PHE A 343 -17.86 4.11 -13.13
N VAL A 344 -18.38 3.31 -14.05
CA VAL A 344 -19.81 3.11 -14.28
C VAL A 344 -20.12 1.63 -14.09
N LEU A 345 -21.06 1.36 -13.19
CA LEU A 345 -21.43 0.03 -12.75
C LEU A 345 -22.89 -0.01 -12.31
N ASP A 346 -23.35 -1.16 -11.83
CA ASP A 346 -24.67 -1.36 -11.26
C ASP A 346 -24.58 -1.89 -9.82
N GLN A 347 -25.75 -2.05 -9.19
CA GLN A 347 -25.87 -2.53 -7.83
C GLN A 347 -25.33 -3.97 -7.68
N SER A 348 -25.55 -4.86 -8.65
CA SER A 348 -25.04 -6.24 -8.57
C SER A 348 -23.51 -6.30 -8.60
N ILE A 349 -22.86 -5.40 -9.34
CA ILE A 349 -21.40 -5.28 -9.38
C ILE A 349 -20.87 -4.70 -8.07
N ILE A 350 -21.39 -3.57 -7.59
CA ILE A 350 -20.85 -2.92 -6.37
C ILE A 350 -20.98 -3.83 -5.15
N GLU A 351 -22.06 -4.60 -5.05
CA GLU A 351 -22.31 -5.55 -3.96
C GLU A 351 -21.24 -6.63 -3.86
N LYS A 352 -20.79 -7.10 -5.01
CA LYS A 352 -19.87 -8.25 -5.08
C LYS A 352 -18.42 -7.83 -5.13
N GLU A 353 -18.12 -6.78 -5.88
CA GLU A 353 -16.77 -6.50 -6.37
C GLU A 353 -16.08 -5.36 -5.60
N PHE A 354 -16.80 -4.43 -4.99
CA PHE A 354 -16.17 -3.34 -4.23
C PHE A 354 -15.69 -3.84 -2.87
N ALA A 355 -14.38 -3.76 -2.67
CA ALA A 355 -13.76 -3.77 -1.35
C ALA A 355 -12.99 -2.46 -1.16
N LEU A 356 -12.72 -2.08 0.09
CA LEU A 356 -11.98 -0.87 0.43
C LEU A 356 -10.65 -1.25 1.07
N SER A 357 -9.56 -0.53 0.81
CA SER A 357 -8.22 -0.94 1.23
C SER A 357 -7.88 -0.76 2.73
N GLY A 358 -8.73 -0.06 3.49
CA GLY A 358 -8.48 0.35 4.87
C GLY A 358 -8.94 -0.70 5.87
N SER A 359 -8.15 -0.98 6.92
CA SER A 359 -8.57 -1.92 7.98
C SER A 359 -9.88 -1.48 8.65
N GLU A 360 -10.07 -0.17 8.82
CA GLU A 360 -11.26 0.46 9.37
C GLU A 360 -12.50 0.29 8.47
N GLN A 361 -12.30 0.02 7.17
CA GLN A 361 -13.37 -0.21 6.20
C GLN A 361 -13.69 -1.71 6.01
N ASN A 362 -13.04 -2.60 6.75
CA ASN A 362 -13.26 -4.05 6.68
C ASN A 362 -13.48 -4.64 8.08
N PRO A 363 -14.51 -4.21 8.82
CA PRO A 363 -14.72 -4.63 10.20
C PRO A 363 -14.91 -6.15 10.33
N ASP A 364 -15.43 -6.81 9.30
CA ASP A 364 -15.58 -8.26 9.25
C ASP A 364 -14.22 -8.98 9.27
N MET A 365 -13.29 -8.59 8.41
CA MET A 365 -11.93 -9.14 8.37
C MET A 365 -11.08 -8.70 9.56
N THR A 366 -11.21 -7.43 9.97
CA THR A 366 -10.47 -6.83 11.08
C THR A 366 -10.88 -7.42 12.44
N SER A 367 -12.12 -7.94 12.56
CA SER A 367 -12.54 -8.67 13.76
C SER A 367 -11.76 -9.97 14.00
N GLY A 368 -11.15 -10.55 12.95
CA GLY A 368 -10.53 -11.87 12.99
C GLY A 368 -11.52 -13.03 13.15
N GLN A 369 -12.83 -12.79 12.99
CA GLN A 369 -13.88 -13.76 13.29
C GLN A 369 -14.66 -14.18 12.04
N TRP A 370 -14.67 -15.48 11.76
CA TRP A 370 -15.41 -16.09 10.65
C TRP A 370 -16.90 -15.73 10.62
N LYS A 371 -17.53 -15.63 11.80
CA LYS A 371 -18.95 -15.31 11.92
C LYS A 371 -19.29 -13.93 11.33
N GLU A 372 -18.41 -12.95 11.47
CA GLU A 372 -18.62 -11.59 10.96
C GLU A 372 -18.46 -11.56 9.44
N VAL A 373 -17.49 -12.30 8.89
CA VAL A 373 -17.34 -12.48 7.44
C VAL A 373 -18.58 -13.15 6.85
N LEU A 374 -19.08 -14.23 7.44
CA LEU A 374 -20.28 -14.90 6.96
C LEU A 374 -21.52 -13.99 7.03
N LYS A 375 -21.69 -13.25 8.13
CA LYS A 375 -22.77 -12.27 8.29
C LYS A 375 -22.71 -11.18 7.22
N SER A 376 -21.52 -10.62 6.98
CA SER A 376 -21.25 -9.63 5.93
C SER A 376 -21.63 -10.16 4.55
N ARG A 377 -21.29 -11.43 4.25
CA ARG A 377 -21.54 -12.06 2.93
C ARG A 377 -22.96 -12.56 2.71
N LEU A 378 -23.70 -12.87 3.76
CA LEU A 378 -25.11 -13.28 3.69
C LEU A 378 -26.07 -12.09 3.75
N GLY A 379 -25.57 -10.90 4.08
CA GLY A 379 -26.34 -9.67 4.05
C GLY A 379 -26.85 -9.35 2.63
N LYS A 380 -27.99 -8.68 2.56
CA LYS A 380 -28.46 -8.04 1.31
C LYS A 380 -27.72 -6.71 1.14
N GLY A 381 -27.40 -6.33 -0.09
CA GLY A 381 -26.70 -5.07 -0.35
C GLY A 381 -25.18 -5.20 -0.28
N ALA A 382 -24.49 -4.09 -0.55
CA ALA A 382 -23.04 -4.08 -0.49
C ALA A 382 -22.56 -4.14 0.97
N PRO A 383 -21.29 -4.47 1.22
CA PRO A 383 -20.74 -4.41 2.57
C PRO A 383 -21.05 -3.05 3.22
N PRO A 384 -21.41 -2.99 4.52
CA PRO A 384 -21.90 -1.75 5.14
C PRO A 384 -21.01 -0.52 4.93
N PRO A 385 -19.66 -0.63 4.94
CA PRO A 385 -18.79 0.51 4.60
C PRO A 385 -18.97 1.01 3.16
N VAL A 386 -19.15 0.11 2.18
CA VAL A 386 -19.41 0.46 0.78
C VAL A 386 -20.77 1.15 0.63
N GLU A 387 -21.80 0.65 1.31
CA GLU A 387 -23.11 1.31 1.35
C GLU A 387 -23.04 2.70 2.00
N ALA A 388 -22.19 2.89 3.02
CA ALA A 388 -21.98 4.20 3.63
C ALA A 388 -21.34 5.18 2.63
N PHE A 389 -20.34 4.73 1.86
CA PHE A 389 -19.79 5.53 0.75
C PHE A 389 -20.84 5.87 -0.31
N LYS A 390 -21.69 4.91 -0.69
CA LYS A 390 -22.77 5.15 -1.65
C LYS A 390 -23.77 6.21 -1.17
N ARG A 391 -24.02 6.28 0.15
CA ARG A 391 -24.98 7.21 0.76
C ARG A 391 -24.41 8.59 1.09
N HIS A 392 -23.15 8.64 1.51
CA HIS A 392 -22.54 9.84 2.09
C HIS A 392 -21.35 10.37 1.30
N GLY A 393 -20.75 9.56 0.42
CA GLY A 393 -19.61 9.96 -0.38
C GLY A 393 -20.01 10.95 -1.46
N GLU A 394 -19.30 12.07 -1.52
CA GLU A 394 -19.55 13.14 -2.50
C GLU A 394 -19.28 12.71 -3.95
N ASP A 395 -18.54 11.62 -4.14
CA ASP A 395 -18.10 11.11 -5.44
C ASP A 395 -19.09 10.12 -6.10
N PHE A 396 -20.19 9.78 -5.41
CA PHE A 396 -21.16 8.77 -5.88
C PHE A 396 -22.39 9.41 -6.51
N VAL A 397 -22.76 8.92 -7.70
CA VAL A 397 -24.03 9.22 -8.37
C VAL A 397 -24.77 7.90 -8.53
N VAL A 398 -26.01 7.83 -8.03
CA VAL A 398 -26.88 6.65 -8.12
C VAL A 398 -28.16 7.05 -8.83
N ALA A 399 -28.57 6.30 -9.85
CA ALA A 399 -29.76 6.59 -10.63
C ALA A 399 -30.40 5.32 -11.20
N ASP A 400 -31.72 5.34 -11.37
CA ASP A 400 -32.46 4.20 -11.91
C ASP A 400 -32.34 4.09 -13.44
N ASP A 401 -31.90 5.16 -14.11
CA ASP A 401 -31.70 5.20 -15.56
C ASP A 401 -30.43 5.96 -15.97
N LEU A 402 -29.95 5.66 -17.17
CA LEU A 402 -28.68 6.19 -17.67
C LEU A 402 -28.71 7.70 -17.93
N LYS A 403 -29.86 8.28 -18.32
CA LYS A 403 -29.94 9.72 -18.60
C LYS A 403 -29.77 10.50 -17.30
N THR A 404 -30.48 10.09 -16.25
CA THR A 404 -30.37 10.67 -14.91
C THR A 404 -28.96 10.46 -14.34
N LEU A 405 -28.34 9.31 -14.58
CA LEU A 405 -26.95 9.05 -14.19
C LEU A 405 -25.98 10.05 -14.82
N VAL A 406 -26.06 10.23 -16.15
CA VAL A 406 -25.20 11.16 -16.90
C VAL A 406 -25.41 12.61 -16.43
N ASP A 407 -26.66 13.02 -16.19
CA ASP A 407 -26.97 14.35 -15.68
C ASP A 407 -26.40 14.55 -14.26
N GLY A 408 -26.38 13.51 -13.44
CA GLY A 408 -25.71 13.50 -12.14
C GLY A 408 -24.19 13.61 -12.25
N MET A 409 -23.54 12.85 -13.12
CA MET A 409 -22.09 12.92 -13.35
C MET A 409 -21.66 14.32 -13.80
N ASN A 410 -22.41 14.92 -14.72
CA ASN A 410 -22.16 16.27 -15.24
C ASN A 410 -22.37 17.35 -14.17
N ARG A 411 -23.42 17.20 -13.34
CA ARG A 411 -23.69 18.12 -12.23
C ARG A 411 -22.62 18.06 -11.14
N LEU A 412 -22.12 16.86 -10.83
CA LEU A 412 -21.08 16.66 -9.81
C LEU A 412 -19.78 17.37 -10.18
N THR A 413 -19.41 17.35 -11.46
CA THR A 413 -18.18 18.01 -11.94
C THR A 413 -18.39 19.48 -12.28
N GLY A 414 -19.59 19.88 -12.69
CA GLY A 414 -19.89 21.22 -13.20
C GLY A 414 -19.33 21.48 -14.61
N GLU A 415 -18.67 20.50 -15.22
CA GLU A 415 -17.94 20.64 -16.49
C GLU A 415 -18.74 20.12 -17.70
N HIS A 416 -19.84 19.41 -17.47
CA HIS A 416 -20.74 18.88 -18.51
C HIS A 416 -20.03 18.07 -19.64
N ARG A 417 -19.00 17.28 -19.28
CA ARG A 417 -18.16 16.53 -20.23
C ARG A 417 -18.76 15.21 -20.72
N ILE A 418 -19.72 14.65 -19.99
CA ILE A 418 -20.24 13.30 -20.25
C ILE A 418 -21.43 13.39 -21.21
N ASP A 419 -21.22 12.96 -22.45
CA ASP A 419 -22.27 12.80 -23.44
C ASP A 419 -23.07 11.49 -23.25
N TYR A 420 -24.39 11.61 -23.20
CA TYR A 420 -25.30 10.47 -22.99
C TYR A 420 -25.24 9.45 -24.14
N GLN A 421 -25.26 9.90 -25.40
CA GLN A 421 -25.35 9.00 -26.55
C GLN A 421 -24.10 8.13 -26.66
N ARG A 422 -22.93 8.73 -26.47
CA ARG A 422 -21.65 8.02 -26.46
C ARG A 422 -21.55 7.05 -25.29
N LEU A 423 -21.92 7.46 -24.06
CA LEU A 423 -21.85 6.55 -22.91
C LEU A 423 -22.81 5.36 -23.11
N HIS A 424 -24.04 5.62 -23.56
CA HIS A 424 -25.01 4.57 -23.89
C HIS A 424 -24.48 3.61 -24.97
N ALA A 425 -23.83 4.13 -26.02
CA ALA A 425 -23.27 3.31 -27.09
C ALA A 425 -22.20 2.33 -26.57
N GLU A 426 -21.32 2.78 -25.67
CA GLU A 426 -20.30 1.93 -25.03
C GLU A 426 -20.92 0.85 -24.14
N LEU A 427 -21.85 1.22 -23.26
CA LEU A 427 -22.54 0.27 -22.37
C LEU A 427 -23.30 -0.79 -23.19
N ALA A 428 -24.07 -0.37 -24.20
CA ALA A 428 -24.82 -1.26 -25.07
C ALA A 428 -23.92 -2.16 -25.92
N ALA A 429 -22.75 -1.68 -26.35
CA ALA A 429 -21.78 -2.48 -27.11
C ALA A 429 -21.17 -3.61 -26.25
N ARG A 430 -20.87 -3.34 -24.98
CA ARG A 430 -20.49 -4.37 -24.00
C ARG A 430 -21.63 -5.38 -23.80
N ASP A 431 -22.83 -4.89 -23.51
CA ASP A 431 -23.97 -5.74 -23.17
C ASP A 431 -24.38 -6.70 -24.27
N ARG A 432 -24.26 -6.31 -25.55
CA ARG A 432 -24.48 -7.20 -26.72
C ARG A 432 -23.50 -8.38 -26.78
N GLN A 433 -22.39 -8.35 -26.05
CA GLN A 433 -21.41 -9.42 -25.99
C GLN A 433 -21.49 -10.24 -24.69
N MET A 434 -22.44 -9.95 -23.78
CA MET A 434 -22.51 -10.60 -22.46
C MET A 434 -23.24 -11.95 -22.43
N ASP A 435 -24.01 -12.29 -23.47
CA ASP A 435 -24.86 -13.49 -23.49
C ASP A 435 -24.07 -14.79 -23.71
N ASN A 436 -22.81 -14.70 -24.16
CA ASN A 436 -21.96 -15.85 -24.44
C ASN A 436 -20.88 -16.02 -23.35
N PRO A 437 -20.37 -17.24 -23.13
CA PRO A 437 -19.25 -17.48 -22.21
C PRO A 437 -17.88 -17.03 -22.77
N TYR A 438 -17.86 -16.43 -23.97
CA TYR A 438 -16.69 -15.92 -24.67
C TYR A 438 -17.05 -14.63 -25.42
N ALA A 439 -16.07 -13.74 -25.59
CA ALA A 439 -16.24 -12.47 -26.31
C ALA A 439 -14.90 -11.99 -26.87
N LYS A 440 -14.93 -10.98 -27.77
CA LYS A 440 -13.72 -10.29 -28.24
C LYS A 440 -13.37 -9.06 -27.41
N ASP A 441 -14.35 -8.48 -26.70
CA ASP A 441 -14.09 -7.36 -25.80
C ASP A 441 -13.13 -7.80 -24.69
N ALA A 442 -12.05 -7.04 -24.50
CA ALA A 442 -10.99 -7.39 -23.57
C ALA A 442 -11.49 -7.43 -22.11
N GLN A 443 -12.42 -6.54 -21.75
CA GLN A 443 -13.00 -6.53 -20.41
C GLN A 443 -13.89 -7.75 -20.16
N ILE A 444 -14.69 -8.15 -21.15
CA ILE A 444 -15.54 -9.36 -21.01
C ILE A 444 -14.65 -10.61 -20.89
N THR A 445 -13.58 -10.68 -21.67
CA THR A 445 -12.54 -11.73 -21.54
C THR A 445 -11.95 -11.75 -20.13
N ALA A 446 -11.61 -10.57 -19.59
CA ALA A 446 -11.13 -10.40 -18.22
C ALA A 446 -12.14 -10.86 -17.15
N ILE A 447 -13.42 -10.53 -17.31
CA ILE A 447 -14.50 -10.95 -16.40
C ILE A 447 -14.61 -12.48 -16.39
N HIS A 448 -14.65 -13.11 -17.57
CA HIS A 448 -14.69 -14.57 -17.65
C HIS A 448 -13.43 -15.19 -17.05
N GLY A 449 -12.25 -14.67 -17.40
CA GLY A 449 -10.96 -15.14 -16.88
C GLY A 449 -10.89 -15.08 -15.35
N ALA A 450 -11.31 -13.98 -14.74
CA ALA A 450 -11.38 -13.86 -13.29
C ALA A 450 -12.26 -14.96 -12.67
N ARG A 451 -13.40 -15.26 -13.29
CA ARG A 451 -14.32 -16.30 -12.80
C ARG A 451 -13.83 -17.74 -13.01
N HIS A 452 -12.76 -17.98 -13.76
CA HIS A 452 -12.13 -19.30 -13.82
C HIS A 452 -11.33 -19.59 -12.56
N TYR A 453 -10.87 -18.56 -11.84
CA TYR A 453 -10.33 -18.71 -10.50
C TYR A 453 -11.46 -18.86 -9.48
N LEU A 454 -11.42 -19.94 -8.69
CA LEU A 454 -12.45 -20.28 -7.71
C LEU A 454 -12.65 -19.17 -6.66
N GLY A 455 -11.55 -18.54 -6.20
CA GLY A 455 -11.62 -17.47 -5.21
C GLY A 455 -12.42 -16.28 -5.71
N ASP A 456 -12.12 -15.82 -6.92
CA ASP A 456 -12.83 -14.70 -7.53
C ASP A 456 -14.29 -15.06 -7.83
N LYS A 457 -14.53 -16.22 -8.45
CA LYS A 457 -15.90 -16.69 -8.77
C LYS A 457 -16.83 -16.68 -7.56
N LEU A 458 -16.31 -17.05 -6.38
CA LEU A 458 -17.08 -17.16 -5.15
C LEU A 458 -17.15 -15.84 -4.37
N PHE A 459 -16.06 -15.06 -4.33
CA PHE A 459 -15.93 -13.95 -3.37
C PHE A 459 -15.76 -12.56 -3.98
N ARG A 460 -15.30 -12.43 -5.24
CA ARG A 460 -14.85 -11.13 -5.77
C ARG A 460 -15.45 -10.72 -7.11
N ALA A 461 -15.81 -11.66 -7.99
CA ALA A 461 -16.34 -11.36 -9.31
C ALA A 461 -17.85 -11.59 -9.37
N ALA A 462 -18.59 -10.58 -9.81
CA ALA A 462 -20.01 -10.65 -10.10
C ALA A 462 -20.30 -11.73 -11.16
N LYS A 463 -21.52 -12.24 -11.17
CA LYS A 463 -21.97 -13.09 -12.28
C LYS A 463 -22.05 -12.20 -13.52
N PRO A 464 -21.59 -12.65 -14.70
CA PRO A 464 -21.69 -11.87 -15.93
C PRO A 464 -23.16 -11.54 -16.22
N HIS A 465 -23.44 -10.28 -16.51
CA HIS A 465 -24.77 -9.77 -16.86
C HIS A 465 -24.65 -8.47 -17.65
N LYS A 466 -25.78 -8.03 -18.22
CA LYS A 466 -25.90 -6.77 -18.96
C LYS A 466 -26.02 -5.62 -17.96
N MET A 467 -25.18 -4.62 -18.11
CA MET A 467 -25.12 -3.42 -17.27
C MET A 467 -26.44 -2.64 -17.30
N LEU A 468 -27.10 -2.60 -18.47
CA LEU A 468 -28.35 -1.85 -18.67
C LEU A 468 -29.62 -2.66 -18.33
N ASP A 469 -29.50 -3.86 -17.77
CA ASP A 469 -30.64 -4.63 -17.31
C ASP A 469 -31.14 -4.09 -15.95
N PRO A 470 -32.38 -3.56 -15.88
CA PRO A 470 -32.92 -2.98 -14.64
C PRO A 470 -32.98 -3.96 -13.47
N ALA A 471 -32.98 -5.28 -13.72
CA ALA A 471 -32.94 -6.28 -12.65
C ALA A 471 -31.66 -6.24 -11.80
N HIS A 472 -30.59 -5.62 -12.32
CA HIS A 472 -29.31 -5.46 -11.65
C HIS A 472 -29.07 -4.05 -11.10
N GLY A 473 -30.00 -3.12 -11.34
CA GLY A 473 -29.90 -1.73 -10.94
C GLY A 473 -30.09 -1.47 -9.44
N PRO A 474 -29.96 -0.20 -9.00
CA PRO A 474 -29.75 1.00 -9.81
C PRO A 474 -28.37 1.06 -10.49
N LEU A 475 -28.22 1.94 -11.48
CA LEU A 475 -26.93 2.31 -12.05
C LEU A 475 -26.17 3.24 -11.09
N ILE A 476 -24.85 3.13 -11.11
CA ILE A 476 -23.94 3.84 -10.23
C ILE A 476 -22.78 4.38 -11.05
N ALA A 477 -22.42 5.63 -10.84
CA ALA A 477 -21.20 6.24 -11.32
C ALA A 477 -20.38 6.75 -10.14
N VAL A 478 -19.08 6.52 -10.17
CA VAL A 478 -18.16 6.88 -9.08
C VAL A 478 -17.02 7.69 -9.66
N ARG A 479 -16.87 8.94 -9.20
CA ARG A 479 -15.72 9.77 -9.53
C ARG A 479 -14.51 9.27 -8.75
N LEU A 480 -13.44 8.95 -9.46
CA LEU A 480 -12.20 8.43 -8.89
C LEU A 480 -11.12 9.50 -8.92
N HIS A 481 -10.32 9.56 -7.86
CA HIS A 481 -9.21 10.49 -7.67
C HIS A 481 -7.88 9.74 -7.70
N ILE A 482 -6.82 10.42 -8.12
CA ILE A 482 -5.47 9.90 -7.90
C ILE A 482 -5.15 9.93 -6.40
N LEU A 483 -4.83 8.76 -5.85
CA LEU A 483 -4.57 8.55 -4.44
C LEU A 483 -3.07 8.34 -4.21
N THR A 484 -2.46 9.27 -3.48
CA THR A 484 -1.06 9.13 -3.06
C THR A 484 -0.96 7.97 -2.07
N ARG A 485 0.06 7.13 -2.25
CA ARG A 485 0.24 5.98 -1.37
C ARG A 485 1.70 5.75 -1.02
N LYS A 486 2.53 5.37 -1.99
CA LYS A 486 3.87 4.84 -1.73
C LYS A 486 4.96 5.51 -2.56
N THR A 487 6.12 5.67 -1.95
CA THR A 487 7.39 5.82 -2.67
C THR A 487 8.03 4.47 -2.85
N LEU A 488 8.42 4.15 -4.09
CA LEU A 488 9.15 2.93 -4.38
C LEU A 488 10.66 3.16 -4.24
N GLY A 489 11.17 4.35 -4.54
CA GLY A 489 12.54 4.74 -4.22
C GLY A 489 12.78 5.10 -2.75
N GLY A 490 14.04 5.38 -2.40
CA GLY A 490 14.41 5.83 -1.05
C GLY A 490 15.90 5.77 -0.76
N LEU A 491 16.24 5.68 0.53
CA LEU A 491 17.60 5.47 1.01
C LEU A 491 18.17 4.18 0.41
N HIS A 492 19.36 4.28 -0.18
CA HIS A 492 20.04 3.14 -0.80
C HIS A 492 20.58 2.21 0.27
N THR A 493 20.19 0.94 0.24
CA THR A 493 20.65 -0.07 1.21
C THR A 493 21.12 -1.34 0.52
N ASN A 494 21.99 -2.10 1.18
CA ASN A 494 22.20 -3.50 0.82
C ASN A 494 21.09 -4.40 1.40
N VAL A 495 21.16 -5.72 1.16
CA VAL A 495 20.14 -6.71 1.63
C VAL A 495 20.04 -6.78 3.16
N ASP A 496 21.13 -6.46 3.85
CA ASP A 496 21.20 -6.41 5.32
C ASP A 496 20.67 -5.09 5.91
N GLY A 497 20.22 -4.16 5.06
CA GLY A 497 19.66 -2.88 5.47
C GLY A 497 20.70 -1.84 5.88
N GLN A 498 21.99 -2.08 5.65
CA GLN A 498 23.03 -1.06 5.83
C GLN A 498 22.83 0.02 4.78
N VAL A 499 22.84 1.29 5.20
CA VAL A 499 22.73 2.42 4.28
C VAL A 499 24.04 2.61 3.55
N LEU A 500 23.98 2.83 2.24
CA LEU A 500 25.13 3.07 1.39
C LEU A 500 25.34 4.57 1.19
N GLY A 501 26.59 4.99 1.16
CA GLY A 501 27.01 6.32 0.76
C GLY A 501 27.00 6.50 -0.76
N THR A 502 27.30 7.70 -1.22
CA THR A 502 27.41 8.01 -2.66
C THR A 502 28.59 7.32 -3.34
N ASP A 503 29.55 6.82 -2.56
CA ASP A 503 30.66 5.98 -2.98
C ASP A 503 30.30 4.48 -3.06
N GLY A 504 29.06 4.12 -2.72
CA GLY A 504 28.57 2.75 -2.68
C GLY A 504 29.03 1.93 -1.46
N GLN A 505 29.77 2.53 -0.52
CA GLN A 505 30.21 1.86 0.70
C GLN A 505 29.18 2.03 1.83
N PRO A 506 29.05 1.06 2.76
CA PRO A 506 28.19 1.23 3.92
C PRO A 506 28.60 2.43 4.79
N VAL A 507 27.65 3.30 5.11
CA VAL A 507 27.83 4.38 6.08
C VAL A 507 27.91 3.75 7.48
N PRO A 508 29.03 3.86 8.20
CA PRO A 508 29.21 3.14 9.46
C PRO A 508 28.17 3.51 10.51
N GLY A 509 27.50 2.49 11.07
CA GLY A 509 26.49 2.66 12.12
C GLY A 509 25.09 3.03 11.61
N LEU A 510 24.88 3.18 10.30
CA LEU A 510 23.62 3.63 9.73
C LEU A 510 22.90 2.52 8.95
N TYR A 511 21.60 2.36 9.25
CA TYR A 511 20.71 1.40 8.63
C TYR A 511 19.38 2.05 8.27
N ALA A 512 18.65 1.44 7.33
CA ALA A 512 17.30 1.85 6.99
C ALA A 512 16.44 0.66 6.55
N ALA A 513 15.15 0.71 6.86
CA ALA A 513 14.20 -0.35 6.52
C ALA A 513 12.77 0.17 6.31
N GLY A 514 11.97 -0.59 5.57
CA GLY A 514 10.63 -0.20 5.16
C GLY A 514 10.64 0.90 4.09
N GLU A 515 9.52 1.59 3.94
CA GLU A 515 9.28 2.50 2.80
C GLU A 515 10.32 3.63 2.64
N VAL A 516 10.97 4.07 3.72
CA VAL A 516 12.05 5.09 3.65
C VAL A 516 13.27 4.61 2.84
N ALA A 517 13.47 3.29 2.75
CA ALA A 517 14.53 2.64 2.00
C ALA A 517 13.99 1.99 0.72
N GLY A 518 12.86 2.47 0.18
CA GLY A 518 12.18 1.78 -0.92
C GLY A 518 11.79 0.34 -0.58
N PHE A 519 11.51 0.08 0.71
CA PHE A 519 11.26 -1.24 1.33
C PHE A 519 12.47 -2.19 1.35
N GLY A 520 13.66 -1.68 1.01
CA GLY A 520 14.92 -2.40 0.90
C GLY A 520 15.55 -2.17 -0.49
N GLY A 521 16.88 -2.15 -0.53
CA GLY A 521 17.62 -1.88 -1.76
C GLY A 521 17.53 -0.42 -2.24
N GLY A 522 16.66 0.41 -1.67
CA GLY A 522 16.29 1.71 -2.25
C GLY A 522 15.29 1.60 -3.41
N GLY A 523 14.61 0.45 -3.54
CA GLY A 523 13.49 0.29 -4.47
C GLY A 523 13.35 -1.06 -5.12
N TYR A 524 13.32 -2.11 -4.30
CA TYR A 524 13.18 -3.50 -4.75
C TYR A 524 11.90 -3.82 -5.56
N HIS A 525 10.96 -2.87 -5.68
CA HIS A 525 9.82 -3.00 -6.59
C HIS A 525 10.10 -2.53 -8.02
N GLY A 526 11.22 -1.84 -8.28
CA GLY A 526 11.44 -1.16 -9.55
C GLY A 526 10.34 -0.15 -9.84
N TYR A 527 9.84 -0.11 -11.08
CA TYR A 527 8.81 0.83 -11.52
C TYR A 527 7.38 0.47 -11.08
N ASN A 528 7.06 -0.82 -10.95
CA ASN A 528 5.71 -1.29 -10.60
C ASN A 528 5.77 -2.33 -9.48
N ALA A 529 4.98 -2.14 -8.42
CA ALA A 529 4.92 -3.08 -7.31
C ALA A 529 3.93 -4.21 -7.59
N LEU A 530 4.17 -5.38 -7.00
CA LEU A 530 3.21 -6.47 -6.95
C LEU A 530 2.34 -6.38 -5.69
N GLU A 531 1.14 -6.96 -5.75
CA GLU A 531 0.22 -6.91 -4.61
C GLU A 531 0.74 -7.70 -3.40
N GLY A 532 0.59 -7.14 -2.20
CA GLY A 532 0.96 -7.79 -0.93
C GLY A 532 2.45 -7.69 -0.58
N THR A 533 3.24 -7.01 -1.39
CA THR A 533 4.69 -6.90 -1.17
C THR A 533 5.06 -5.80 -0.19
N PHE A 534 4.29 -4.71 -0.08
CA PHE A 534 4.65 -3.57 0.77
C PHE A 534 4.82 -3.91 2.25
N LEU A 535 3.85 -4.62 2.86
CA LEU A 535 3.96 -5.04 4.26
C LEU A 535 5.04 -6.11 4.43
N GLY A 536 5.13 -7.05 3.49
CA GLY A 536 6.18 -8.07 3.47
C GLY A 536 7.58 -7.45 3.42
N GLY A 537 7.80 -6.45 2.57
CA GLY A 537 9.06 -5.71 2.45
C GLY A 537 9.42 -4.95 3.73
N CYS A 538 8.45 -4.34 4.41
CA CYS A 538 8.69 -3.75 5.75
C CYS A 538 9.15 -4.81 6.77
N ILE A 539 8.53 -5.99 6.76
CA ILE A 539 8.91 -7.10 7.65
C ILE A 539 10.29 -7.63 7.30
N PHE A 540 10.55 -7.89 6.03
CA PHE A 540 11.80 -8.44 5.54
C PHE A 540 12.99 -7.51 5.81
N SER A 541 12.90 -6.26 5.35
CA SER A 541 13.98 -5.28 5.56
C SER A 541 14.18 -4.94 7.04
N GLY A 542 13.09 -4.81 7.81
CA GLY A 542 13.18 -4.56 9.26
C GLY A 542 13.85 -5.72 10.00
N ARG A 543 13.53 -6.96 9.63
CA ARG A 543 14.13 -8.17 10.20
C ARG A 543 15.62 -8.25 9.89
N ASN A 544 15.99 -8.05 8.63
CA ASN A 544 17.40 -8.12 8.21
C ASN A 544 18.23 -7.03 8.88
N ALA A 545 17.76 -5.78 8.86
CA ALA A 545 18.44 -4.67 9.50
C ALA A 545 18.63 -4.89 11.00
N GLY A 546 17.58 -5.34 11.71
CA GLY A 546 17.65 -5.62 13.15
C GLY A 546 18.63 -6.75 13.47
N ARG A 547 18.61 -7.84 12.70
CA ARG A 547 19.51 -8.98 12.90
C ARG A 547 20.96 -8.64 12.60
N HIS A 548 21.23 -8.03 11.45
CA HIS A 548 22.60 -7.67 11.08
C HIS A 548 23.17 -6.67 12.08
N ALA A 549 22.42 -5.60 12.41
CA ALA A 549 22.85 -4.62 13.40
C ALA A 549 23.20 -5.27 14.75
N ALA A 550 22.42 -6.25 15.22
CA ALA A 550 22.70 -6.97 16.46
C ALA A 550 24.06 -7.72 16.47
N THR A 551 24.56 -8.15 15.30
CA THR A 551 25.82 -8.90 15.20
C THR A 551 27.07 -8.03 15.21
N VAL A 552 26.91 -6.72 14.93
CA VAL A 552 28.04 -5.79 14.77
C VAL A 552 28.12 -4.71 15.85
N ILE A 553 27.15 -4.68 16.79
CA ILE A 553 27.14 -3.80 17.97
C ILE A 553 27.39 -4.57 19.25
#